data_AF-A0A962XJ20-F1
#
_entry.id   AF-A0A962XJ20-F1
#
_cell.length_a   1.000
_cell.length_b   1.000
_cell.length_c   1.000
_cell.angle_alpha   90.00
_cell.angle_beta   90.00
_cell.angle_gamma   90.00
#
_symmetry.space_group_name_H-M   'P 1'
#
loop_
_entity.id
_entity.type
_entity.pdbx_description
1 polymer ?
#
loop_
_entity_poly.entity_id
_entity_poly.type
_entity_poly.pdbx_seq_one_letter_code
_entity_poly.pdbx_strand_id
1 'polypeptide(L)'
;MERKLLQSTLARPRQISAYVRAPSIIDMAAAYTAEIVRNHPFIDGNKRTGFMAGVLFLEPNGYRFTASEEDAAQAVLGLAAGTLDEQGYAAFLRANASFL
;
A
#
# COMPACT_ATOMS: atom_id res chain seq x y z
N MET A 1 -5.75 17.30 -7.19
CA MET A 1 -6.05 15.86 -7.27
C MET A 1 -6.68 15.60 -8.62
N GLU A 2 -6.10 14.71 -9.42
CA GLU A 2 -6.63 14.39 -10.75
C GLU A 2 -7.57 13.19 -10.68
N ARG A 3 -8.88 13.42 -10.88
CA ARG A 3 -9.90 12.38 -10.69
C ARG A 3 -9.72 11.15 -11.58
N LYS A 4 -9.26 11.34 -12.82
CA LYS A 4 -9.00 10.23 -13.75
C LYS A 4 -7.83 9.36 -13.29
N LEU A 5 -6.77 9.99 -12.79
CA LEU A 5 -5.57 9.30 -12.33
C LEU A 5 -5.87 8.47 -11.08
N LEU A 6 -6.63 9.02 -10.12
CA LEU A 6 -7.07 8.24 -8.95
C LEU A 6 -7.91 7.03 -9.34
N GLN A 7 -8.86 7.18 -10.27
CA GLN A 7 -9.69 6.05 -10.70
C GLN A 7 -8.84 4.93 -11.32
N SER A 8 -7.80 5.28 -12.09
CA SER A 8 -6.83 4.33 -12.62
C SER A 8 -6.01 3.65 -11.51
N THR A 9 -5.52 4.42 -10.54
CA THR A 9 -4.77 3.92 -9.37
C THR A 9 -5.52 2.82 -8.61
N LEU A 10 -6.84 2.95 -8.48
CA LEU A 10 -7.66 1.98 -7.73
C LEU A 10 -8.08 0.75 -8.56
N ALA A 11 -7.85 0.74 -9.87
CA ALA A 11 -8.31 -0.32 -10.74
C ALA A 11 -7.69 -1.68 -10.38
N ARG A 12 -6.38 -1.71 -10.10
CA ARG A 12 -5.66 -2.96 -9.82
C ARG A 12 -6.01 -3.57 -8.45
N PRO A 13 -6.03 -2.83 -7.32
CA PRO A 13 -6.51 -3.39 -6.04
C PRO A 13 -7.95 -3.91 -6.12
N ARG A 14 -8.82 -3.22 -6.88
CA ARG A 14 -10.20 -3.68 -7.14
C ARG A 14 -10.23 -4.96 -7.96
N GLN A 15 -9.38 -5.08 -8.97
CA GLN A 15 -9.28 -6.29 -9.78
C GLN A 15 -8.78 -7.48 -8.94
N ILE A 16 -7.78 -7.29 -8.08
CA ILE A 16 -7.32 -8.34 -7.15
C ILE A 16 -8.48 -8.79 -6.26
N SER A 17 -9.21 -7.85 -5.66
CA SER A 17 -10.36 -8.16 -4.80
C SER A 17 -11.48 -8.92 -5.52
N ALA A 18 -11.74 -8.59 -6.79
CA ALA A 18 -12.84 -9.17 -7.55
C ALA A 18 -12.51 -10.55 -8.14
N TYR A 19 -11.25 -10.81 -8.49
CA TYR A 19 -10.88 -11.99 -9.30
C TYR A 19 -9.98 -13.00 -8.57
N VAL A 20 -9.33 -12.61 -7.47
CA VAL A 20 -8.53 -13.55 -6.66
C VAL A 20 -9.40 -14.12 -5.56
N ARG A 21 -9.49 -15.45 -5.47
CA ARG A 21 -10.19 -16.11 -4.36
C ARG A 21 -9.35 -15.97 -3.09
N ALA A 22 -9.88 -15.28 -2.07
CA ALA A 22 -9.20 -14.98 -0.81
C ALA A 22 -7.83 -14.29 -0.99
N PRO A 23 -7.82 -13.04 -1.51
CA PRO A 23 -6.58 -12.29 -1.67
C PRO A 23 -5.95 -12.03 -0.31
N SER A 24 -4.63 -12.16 -0.25
CA SER A 24 -3.86 -11.79 0.94
C SER A 24 -4.05 -10.31 1.24
N ILE A 25 -4.54 -10.01 2.44
CA ILE A 25 -4.81 -8.65 2.91
C ILE A 25 -3.52 -7.81 2.86
N ILE A 26 -2.39 -8.42 3.19
CA ILE A 26 -1.08 -7.76 3.12
C ILE A 26 -0.70 -7.40 1.68
N ASP A 27 -0.95 -8.31 0.73
CA ASP A 27 -0.65 -8.04 -0.69
C ASP A 27 -1.59 -6.96 -1.26
N MET A 28 -2.85 -6.92 -0.81
CA MET A 28 -3.76 -5.82 -1.16
C MET A 28 -3.32 -4.48 -0.57
N ALA A 29 -2.91 -4.44 0.70
CA ALA A 29 -2.36 -3.24 1.32
C ALA A 29 -1.11 -2.73 0.58
N ALA A 30 -0.20 -3.63 0.21
CA ALA A 30 0.98 -3.30 -0.58
C ALA A 30 0.61 -2.75 -1.96
N ALA A 31 -0.36 -3.35 -2.64
CA ALA A 31 -0.84 -2.87 -3.94
C ALA A 31 -1.46 -1.46 -3.83
N TYR A 32 -2.28 -1.18 -2.81
CA TYR A 32 -2.81 0.17 -2.57
C TYR A 32 -1.69 1.19 -2.40
N THR A 33 -0.70 0.90 -1.57
CA THR A 33 0.44 1.80 -1.35
C THR A 33 1.22 2.02 -2.65
N ALA A 34 1.60 0.94 -3.34
CA ALA A 34 2.41 1.03 -4.56
C ALA A 34 1.73 1.80 -5.68
N GLU A 35 0.44 1.56 -5.92
CA GLU A 35 -0.32 2.23 -6.97
C GLU A 35 -0.45 3.73 -6.68
N ILE A 36 -0.71 4.14 -5.43
CA ILE A 36 -0.81 5.57 -5.07
C ILE A 36 0.57 6.25 -5.13
N VAL A 37 1.61 5.58 -4.65
CA VAL A 37 2.97 6.11 -4.64
C VAL A 37 3.49 6.32 -6.07
N ARG A 38 3.29 5.34 -6.96
CA ARG A 38 3.85 5.37 -8.32
C ARG A 38 3.05 6.20 -9.31
N ASN A 39 1.71 6.18 -9.21
CA ASN A 39 0.87 6.90 -10.17
C ASN A 39 0.68 8.38 -9.80
N HIS A 40 1.15 8.82 -8.63
CA HIS A 40 1.09 10.20 -8.17
C HIS A 40 -0.28 10.91 -8.39
N PRO A 41 -1.43 10.34 -7.96
CA PRO A 41 -2.76 10.89 -8.26
C PRO A 41 -3.08 12.22 -7.55
N PHE A 42 -2.26 12.62 -6.58
CA PHE A 42 -2.39 13.86 -5.82
C PHE A 42 -1.32 14.88 -6.23
N ILE A 43 -1.62 16.17 -6.03
CA ILE A 43 -0.69 17.27 -6.33
C ILE A 43 0.58 17.17 -5.46
N ASP A 44 0.40 16.79 -4.21
CA ASP A 44 1.48 16.46 -3.27
C ASP A 44 0.98 15.42 -2.26
N GLY A 45 1.89 14.86 -1.46
CA GLY A 45 1.57 13.94 -0.38
C GLY A 45 1.36 12.49 -0.82
N ASN A 46 1.59 12.14 -2.09
CA ASN A 46 1.38 10.80 -2.64
C ASN A 46 2.00 9.68 -1.78
N LYS A 47 3.22 9.89 -1.28
CA LYS A 47 3.90 8.96 -0.36
C LYS A 47 3.13 8.72 0.93
N ARG A 48 2.71 9.81 1.58
CA ARG A 48 1.96 9.76 2.85
C ARG A 48 0.58 9.16 2.65
N THR A 49 -0.12 9.58 1.61
CA THR A 49 -1.46 9.06 1.29
C THR A 49 -1.43 7.59 0.91
N GLY A 50 -0.44 7.16 0.12
CA GLY A 50 -0.27 5.75 -0.25
C GLY A 50 -0.01 4.89 0.97
N PHE A 51 0.94 5.31 1.82
CA PHE A 51 1.23 4.64 3.09
C PHE A 51 -0.01 4.50 3.97
N MET A 52 -0.71 5.60 4.22
CA MET A 52 -1.92 5.60 5.05
C MET A 52 -3.01 4.71 4.46
N ALA A 53 -3.21 4.73 3.15
CA ALA A 53 -4.22 3.89 2.49
C ALA A 53 -3.92 2.39 2.68
N GLY A 54 -2.66 1.97 2.51
CA GLY A 54 -2.25 0.59 2.76
C GLY A 54 -2.39 0.18 4.21
N VAL A 55 -1.89 0.99 5.15
CA VAL A 55 -1.94 0.68 6.59
C VAL A 55 -3.37 0.70 7.14
N LEU A 56 -4.19 1.69 6.79
CA LEU A 56 -5.60 1.74 7.23
C LEU A 56 -6.44 0.62 6.64
N PHE A 57 -6.02 0.01 5.53
CA PHE A 57 -6.68 -1.19 5.00
C PHE A 57 -6.44 -2.41 5.89
N LEU A 58 -5.35 -2.47 6.65
CA LEU A 58 -5.00 -3.62 7.50
C LEU A 58 -5.95 -3.76 8.71
N GLU A 59 -6.26 -2.66 9.39
CA GLU A 59 -7.07 -2.66 10.63
C GLU A 59 -8.46 -3.30 10.49
N PRO A 60 -9.33 -2.90 9.53
CA PRO A 60 -10.64 -3.53 9.38
C PRO A 60 -10.56 -5.00 8.94
N ASN A 61 -9.38 -5.45 8.50
CA ASN A 61 -9.11 -6.83 8.12
C ASN A 61 -8.39 -7.63 9.22
N GLY A 62 -8.37 -7.13 10.46
CA GLY A 62 -7.86 -7.84 11.62
C GLY A 62 -6.34 -7.79 11.79
N TYR A 63 -5.65 -6.88 11.10
CA TYR A 63 -4.20 -6.71 11.24
C TYR A 63 -3.87 -5.43 11.98
N ARG A 64 -2.91 -5.50 12.91
CA ARG A 64 -2.27 -4.35 13.54
C ARG A 64 -0.90 -4.14 12.92
N PHE A 65 -0.65 -2.94 12.39
CA PHE A 65 0.66 -2.52 11.93
C PHE A 65 1.55 -2.12 13.12
N THR A 66 2.80 -2.58 13.13
CA THR A 66 3.72 -2.49 14.29
C THR A 66 5.11 -1.95 13.95
N ALA A 67 5.36 -1.51 12.70
CA ALA A 67 6.64 -0.91 12.35
C ALA A 67 6.86 0.41 13.10
N SER A 68 8.12 0.76 13.34
CA SER A 68 8.47 2.12 13.75
C SER A 68 8.16 3.12 12.63
N GLU A 69 8.00 4.40 12.98
CA GLU A 69 7.82 5.48 11.99
C GLU A 69 9.01 5.56 11.03
N GLU A 70 10.23 5.35 11.54
CA GLU A 70 11.46 5.37 10.75
C GLU A 70 11.49 4.24 9.73
N ASP A 71 11.21 3.00 10.14
CA ASP A 71 11.16 1.85 9.22
C ASP A 71 10.07 2.01 8.16
N ALA A 72 8.89 2.50 8.57
CA ALA A 72 7.79 2.77 7.66
C ALA A 72 8.15 3.85 6.63
N ALA A 73 8.81 4.92 7.06
CA ALA A 73 9.29 5.98 6.17
C ALA A 73 10.32 5.45 5.17
N GLN A 74 11.30 4.66 5.63
CA GLN A 74 12.32 4.06 4.76
C GLN A 74 11.70 3.13 3.72
N ALA A 75 10.75 2.27 4.12
CA ALA A 75 10.08 1.36 3.20
C ALA A 75 9.30 2.12 2.11
N VAL A 76 8.58 3.19 2.47
CA VAL A 76 7.82 4.01 1.51
C VAL A 76 8.75 4.81 0.61
N LEU A 77 9.86 5.32 1.12
CA LEU A 77 10.88 6.01 0.33
C LEU A 77 11.55 5.06 -0.67
N GLY A 78 11.90 3.85 -0.25
CA GLY A 78 12.44 2.82 -1.14
C GLY A 78 11.45 2.43 -2.23
N LEU A 79 10.17 2.32 -1.89
CA LEU A 79 9.11 2.04 -2.86
C LEU A 79 8.93 3.17 -3.89
N ALA A 80 9.01 4.42 -3.43
CA ALA A 80 8.94 5.60 -4.30
C ALA A 80 10.18 5.74 -5.19
N ALA A 81 11.36 5.37 -4.69
CA ALA A 81 12.62 5.39 -5.44
C ALA A 81 12.78 4.20 -6.39
N GLY A 82 11.92 3.18 -6.29
CA GLY A 82 12.02 1.95 -7.07
C GLY A 82 13.11 0.98 -6.61
N THR A 83 13.78 1.27 -5.48
CA THR A 83 14.75 0.37 -4.86
C THR A 83 14.10 -0.74 -4.04
N LEU A 84 12.82 -0.56 -3.70
CA LEU A 84 11.93 -1.58 -3.15
C LEU A 84 10.75 -1.77 -4.13
N ASP A 85 10.50 -3.00 -4.54
CA ASP A 85 9.34 -3.31 -5.38
C ASP A 85 8.09 -3.61 -4.54
N GLU A 86 6.97 -3.89 -5.20
CA GLU A 86 5.69 -4.15 -4.53
C GLU A 86 5.75 -5.40 -3.65
N GLN A 87 6.48 -6.43 -4.09
CA GLN A 87 6.66 -7.68 -3.33
C GLN A 87 7.56 -7.48 -2.11
N GLY A 88 8.63 -6.71 -2.26
CA GLY A 88 9.48 -6.28 -1.15
C GLY A 88 8.71 -5.45 -0.14
N TYR A 89 7.86 -4.54 -0.59
CA TYR A 89 6.99 -3.77 0.31
C TYR A 89 5.95 -4.67 1.00
N ALA A 90 5.37 -5.65 0.30
CA ALA A 90 4.50 -6.65 0.92
C ALA A 90 5.24 -7.48 1.97
N ALA A 91 6.49 -7.86 1.72
CA ALA A 91 7.32 -8.57 2.70
C ALA A 91 7.59 -7.71 3.95
N PHE A 92 7.87 -6.42 3.77
CA PHE A 92 7.98 -5.46 4.87
C PHE A 92 6.69 -5.39 5.69
N LEU A 93 5.52 -5.29 5.04
CA LEU A 93 4.24 -5.30 5.73
C LEU A 93 3.99 -6.62 6.47
N ARG A 94 4.31 -7.78 5.89
CA ARG A 94 4.17 -9.08 6.58
C ARG A 94 5.03 -9.17 7.85
N ALA A 95 6.25 -8.63 7.80
CA ALA A 95 7.15 -8.62 8.95
C ALA A 95 6.70 -7.65 10.06
N ASN A 96 5.87 -6.66 9.71
CA ASN A 96 5.46 -5.57 10.61
C ASN A 96 3.94 -5.45 10.76
N ALA A 97 3.20 -6.53 10.51
CA ALA A 97 1.77 -6.60 10.74
C ALA A 97 1.43 -7.91 11.44
N SER A 98 0.76 -7.81 12.58
CA SER A 98 0.32 -8.96 13.37
C SER A 98 -1.20 -9.11 13.28
N PHE A 99 -1.69 -10.34 13.11
CA PHE A 99 -3.12 -10.63 13.19
C PHE A 99 -3.58 -10.47 14.65
N LEU A 100 -4.74 -9.84 14.83
CA LEU A 100 -5.37 -9.57 16.14
C LEU A 100 -6.07 -10.80 16.72
#